data_AF-A0A1L7NQ30-F1
#
_entry.id   AF-A0A1L7NQ30-F1
#
_cell.length_a   1.000
_cell.length_b   1.000
_cell.length_c   1.000
_cell.angle_alpha   90.00
_cell.angle_beta   90.00
_cell.angle_gamma   90.00
#
_symmetry.space_group_name_H-M   'P 1'
#
loop_
_entity.id
_entity.type
_entity.pdbx_description
1 polymer ?
#
loop_
_entity_poly.entity_id
_entity_poly.type
_entity_poly.pdbx_seq_one_letter_code
_entity_poly.pdbx_strand_id
1 'polypeptide(L)'
;MSWRDGGALVPGLVMPGVIEVELRKELARLEKADTPVNCMILQAGTEALVKALELLKAIPAADVERLYVLIDNVATARMVELEQ
;
A
#
# COMPACT_ATOMS: atom_id res chain seq x y z
N MET A 1 9.70 3.06 11.01
CA MET A 1 9.69 1.57 11.00
C MET A 1 9.27 1.16 9.61
N SER A 2 10.13 0.43 8.88
CA SER A 2 9.84 0.05 7.49
C SER A 2 8.93 -1.18 7.47
N TRP A 3 7.88 -1.15 6.66
CA TRP A 3 6.97 -2.28 6.46
C TRP A 3 7.62 -3.45 5.71
N ARG A 4 8.87 -3.29 5.22
CA ARG A 4 9.59 -4.24 4.36
C ARG A 4 10.05 -5.51 5.07
N ASP A 5 10.42 -5.44 6.35
CA ASP A 5 11.12 -6.54 7.06
C ASP A 5 10.25 -7.18 8.15
N GLY A 6 8.97 -7.39 7.87
CA GLY A 6 8.02 -7.92 8.88
C GLY A 6 7.62 -6.90 9.95
N GLY A 7 8.04 -5.63 9.82
CA GLY A 7 7.48 -4.52 10.58
C GLY A 7 6.03 -4.26 10.19
N ALA A 8 5.23 -3.68 11.11
CA ALA A 8 3.82 -3.35 10.84
C ALA A 8 3.67 -2.47 9.59
N LEU A 9 2.60 -2.69 8.80
CA LEU A 9 2.25 -1.85 7.64
C LEU A 9 2.16 -0.38 8.04
N VAL A 10 1.33 -0.11 9.06
CA VAL A 10 1.34 1.15 9.82
C VAL A 10 1.26 0.83 11.33
N PRO A 11 1.84 1.66 12.21
CA PRO A 11 1.86 1.40 13.64
C PRO A 11 0.46 1.19 14.25
N GLY A 12 0.25 0.08 14.96
CA GLY A 12 -1.01 -0.19 15.67
C GLY A 12 -2.18 -0.67 14.80
N LEU A 13 -1.97 -0.89 13.49
CA LEU A 13 -2.99 -1.46 12.62
C LEU A 13 -3.33 -2.89 13.06
N VAL A 14 -4.63 -3.17 13.19
CA VAL A 14 -5.16 -4.53 13.37
C VAL A 14 -6.03 -4.86 12.18
N MET A 15 -5.68 -5.91 11.44
CA MET A 15 -6.45 -6.39 10.30
C MET A 15 -6.35 -7.91 10.15
N PRO A 16 -7.25 -8.55 9.39
CA PRO A 16 -7.13 -9.97 9.09
C PRO A 16 -5.78 -10.28 8.41
N GLY A 17 -5.04 -11.27 8.92
CA GLY A 17 -3.68 -11.56 8.45
C GLY A 17 -3.57 -11.89 6.96
N VAL A 18 -4.61 -12.51 6.36
CA VAL A 18 -4.66 -12.77 4.90
C VAL A 18 -4.65 -11.46 4.10
N ILE A 19 -5.36 -10.44 4.59
CA ILE A 19 -5.42 -9.12 3.96
C ILE A 19 -4.10 -8.39 4.12
N GLU A 20 -3.48 -8.49 5.31
CA GLU A 20 -2.15 -7.91 5.55
C GLU A 20 -1.10 -8.49 4.60
N VAL A 21 -1.09 -9.82 4.43
CA VAL A 21 -0.19 -10.51 3.50
C VAL A 21 -0.40 -10.02 2.07
N GLU A 22 -1.65 -9.84 1.63
CA GLU A 22 -1.94 -9.38 0.28
C GLU A 22 -1.53 -7.93 0.05
N LEU A 23 -1.83 -7.03 0.99
CA LEU A 23 -1.36 -5.64 0.94
C LEU A 23 0.17 -5.54 0.87
N ARG A 24 0.89 -6.37 1.62
CA ARG A 24 2.37 -6.42 1.56
C ARG A 24 2.87 -6.81 0.18
N LYS A 25 2.22 -7.78 -0.49
CA LYS A 25 2.60 -8.18 -1.85
C LYS A 25 2.37 -7.05 -2.83
N GLU A 26 1.23 -6.37 -2.76
CA GLU A 26 0.91 -5.26 -3.66
C GLU A 26 1.87 -4.08 -3.47
N LEU A 27 2.20 -3.73 -2.23
CA LEU A 27 3.24 -2.72 -1.94
C LEU A 27 4.61 -3.13 -2.47
N ALA A 28 5.00 -4.40 -2.31
CA ALA A 28 6.27 -4.91 -2.84
C ALA A 28 6.31 -4.94 -4.38
N ARG A 29 5.15 -5.13 -5.04
CA ARG A 29 5.02 -5.02 -6.51
C ARG A 29 5.14 -3.56 -6.95
N LEU A 30 4.47 -2.65 -6.24
CA LEU A 30 4.53 -1.22 -6.48
C LEU A 30 5.97 -0.69 -6.38
N GLU A 31 6.72 -1.07 -5.34
CA GLU A 31 8.15 -0.73 -5.20
C GLU A 31 9.03 -1.23 -6.35
N LYS A 32 8.59 -2.29 -7.04
CA LYS A 32 9.34 -2.92 -8.13
C LYS A 32 8.79 -2.54 -9.50
N ALA A 33 7.92 -1.53 -9.58
CA ALA A 33 7.42 -1.04 -10.85
C ALA A 33 8.58 -0.62 -11.77
N ASP A 34 8.52 -1.05 -13.02
CA ASP A 34 9.58 -0.89 -14.03
C ASP A 34 9.38 0.31 -14.95
N THR A 35 8.16 0.86 -14.99
CA THR A 35 7.81 2.03 -15.79
C THR A 35 6.87 2.96 -15.00
N PRO A 36 6.86 4.28 -15.27
CA PRO A 36 5.94 5.21 -14.62
C PRO A 36 4.47 4.82 -14.78
N VAL A 37 4.09 4.33 -15.97
CA VAL A 37 2.72 3.87 -16.23
C VAL A 37 2.37 2.65 -15.38
N ASN A 38 3.26 1.66 -15.29
CA ASN A 38 3.05 0.49 -14.45
C ASN A 38 2.97 0.87 -12.96
N CYS A 39 3.77 1.84 -12.51
CA CYS A 39 3.71 2.37 -11.15
C CYS A 39 2.32 2.94 -10.84
N MET A 40 1.76 3.79 -11.72
CA MET A 40 0.41 4.34 -11.56
C MET A 40 -0.67 3.25 -11.54
N ILE A 41 -0.56 2.22 -12.39
CA ILE A 41 -1.51 1.11 -12.43
C ILE A 41 -1.48 0.31 -11.12
N LEU A 42 -0.28 0.00 -10.62
CA LEU A 42 -0.10 -0.74 -9.37
C LEU A 42 -0.55 0.09 -8.16
N GLN A 43 -0.31 1.40 -8.16
CA GLN A 43 -0.83 2.30 -7.13
C GLN A 43 -2.35 2.24 -7.08
N ALA A 44 -3.02 2.49 -8.21
CA ALA A 44 -4.49 2.45 -8.29
C ALA A 44 -5.07 1.08 -7.88
N GLY A 45 -4.41 -0.01 -8.25
CA GLY A 45 -4.80 -1.36 -7.83
C GLY A 45 -4.67 -1.57 -6.32
N THR A 46 -3.58 -1.10 -5.73
CA THR A 46 -3.36 -1.19 -4.27
C THR A 46 -4.35 -0.32 -3.50
N GLU A 47 -4.65 0.88 -4.01
CA GLU A 47 -5.66 1.79 -3.46
C GLU A 47 -7.07 1.18 -3.54
N ALA A 48 -7.41 0.50 -4.63
CA ALA A 48 -8.68 -0.19 -4.77
C ALA A 48 -8.89 -1.29 -3.72
N LEU A 49 -7.81 -2.00 -3.33
CA LEU A 49 -7.87 -2.96 -2.22
C LEU A 49 -8.19 -2.26 -0.89
N VAL A 50 -7.54 -1.13 -0.59
CA VAL A 50 -7.84 -0.33 0.62
C VAL A 50 -9.27 0.20 0.59
N LYS A 51 -9.75 0.66 -0.56
CA LYS A 51 -11.14 1.09 -0.75
C LYS A 51 -12.14 -0.03 -0.46
N ALA A 52 -11.83 -1.26 -0.86
CA ALA A 52 -12.68 -2.40 -0.53
C ALA A 52 -12.75 -2.64 0.99
N LEU A 53 -11.63 -2.50 1.70
CA LEU A 53 -11.60 -2.62 3.17
C LEU A 53 -12.44 -1.53 3.86
N GLU A 54 -12.39 -0.31 3.34
CA GLU A 54 -13.19 0.82 3.81
C GLU A 54 -14.69 0.55 3.62
N LEU A 55 -15.11 0.16 2.40
CA LEU A 55 -16.51 -0.11 2.08
C LEU A 55 -17.09 -1.26 2.90
N LEU A 56 -16.29 -2.28 3.16
CA LEU A 56 -16.66 -3.43 4.00
C LEU A 56 -16.54 -3.14 5.50
N LYS A 57 -16.03 -1.96 5.88
CA LYS A 57 -15.73 -1.58 7.27
C LYS A 57 -14.85 -2.62 7.98
N ALA A 58 -13.91 -3.20 7.24
CA ALA A 58 -13.03 -4.27 7.71
C ALA A 58 -11.94 -3.76 8.68
N ILE A 59 -11.65 -2.45 8.65
CA ILE A 59 -10.68 -1.77 9.52
C ILE A 59 -11.22 -0.38 9.93
N PRO A 60 -10.70 0.23 11.00
CA PRO A 60 -11.07 1.59 11.39
C PRO A 60 -10.76 2.63 10.31
N ALA A 61 -11.61 3.66 10.17
CA ALA A 61 -11.42 4.73 9.17
C ALA A 61 -10.07 5.46 9.31
N ALA A 62 -9.59 5.68 10.54
CA ALA A 62 -8.28 6.26 10.79
C ALA A 62 -7.13 5.40 10.22
N ASP A 63 -7.29 4.08 10.20
CA ASP A 63 -6.30 3.17 9.63
C ASP A 63 -6.40 3.09 8.09
N VAL A 64 -7.59 3.29 7.52
CA VAL A 64 -7.78 3.42 6.07
C VAL A 64 -6.96 4.58 5.51
N GLU A 65 -7.09 5.77 6.10
CA GLU A 65 -6.34 6.96 5.66
C GLU A 65 -4.83 6.72 5.72
N ARG A 66 -4.36 6.09 6.80
CA ARG A 66 -2.94 5.78 6.99
C ARG A 66 -2.41 4.77 5.95
N LEU A 67 -3.23 3.83 5.50
CA LEU A 67 -2.88 2.91 4.42
C LEU A 67 -2.79 3.64 3.07
N TYR A 68 -3.71 4.56 2.76
CA TYR A 68 -3.60 5.38 1.55
C TYR A 68 -2.32 6.23 1.55
N VAL A 69 -2.00 6.87 2.68
CA VAL A 69 -0.75 7.63 2.82
C VAL A 69 0.48 6.74 2.65
N LEU A 70 0.45 5.51 3.17
CA LEU A 70 1.53 4.55 2.95
C LEU A 70 1.71 4.23 1.46
N ILE A 71 0.62 3.93 0.76
CA ILE A 71 0.65 3.61 -0.68
C ILE A 71 1.19 4.78 -1.48
N ASP A 72 0.69 5.99 -1.22
CA ASP A 72 1.12 7.22 -1.89
C ASP A 72 2.62 7.50 -1.68
N ASN A 73 3.12 7.34 -0.45
CA ASN A 73 4.55 7.49 -0.17
C ASN A 73 5.42 6.48 -0.94
N VAL A 74 4.96 5.23 -1.04
CA VAL A 74 5.67 4.17 -1.78
C VAL A 74 5.65 4.45 -3.27
N ALA A 75 4.49 4.81 -3.84
CA ALA A 75 4.36 5.16 -5.25
C ALA A 75 5.19 6.40 -5.61
N THR A 76 5.13 7.46 -4.80
CA THR A 76 5.88 8.70 -4.99
C THR A 76 7.38 8.43 -4.97
N ALA A 77 7.88 7.68 -3.97
CA ALA A 77 9.28 7.30 -3.92
C ALA A 77 9.70 6.55 -5.18
N ARG A 78 8.87 5.61 -5.65
CA ARG A 78 9.20 4.84 -6.84
C ARG A 78 9.13 5.65 -8.14
N MET A 79 8.17 6.56 -8.28
CA MET A 79 8.06 7.48 -9.41
C MET A 79 9.29 8.38 -9.53
N VAL A 80 9.76 8.94 -8.40
CA VAL A 80 10.99 9.75 -8.37
C VAL A 80 12.20 8.96 -8.85
N GLU A 81 12.31 7.67 -8.49
CA GLU A 81 13.40 6.80 -8.96
C GLU A 81 13.30 6.46 -10.47
N LEU A 82 12.09 6.37 -11.01
CA LEU A 82 11.84 6.04 -12.42
C LEU A 82 12.05 7.23 -13.37
N GLU A 83 12.03 8.45 -12.85
CA GLU A 83 12.22 9.70 -13.61
C GLU A 83 13.70 10.14 -13.67
N GLN A 84 14.61 9.46 -12.96
CA GLN A 84 16.06 9.70 -12.95
C GLN A 84 16.80 8.85 -13.98
#